data_AF-S4W3A8-F1
#
_entry.id   AF-S4W3A8-F1
#
_cell.length_a   1.000
_cell.length_b   1.000
_cell.length_c   1.000
_cell.angle_alpha   90.00
_cell.angle_beta   90.00
_cell.angle_gamma   90.00
#
_symmetry.space_group_name_H-M   'P 1'
#
loop_
_entity.id
_entity.type
_entity.pdbx_description
1 polymer ?
#
loop_
_entity_poly.entity_id
_entity_poly.type
_entity_poly.pdbx_seq_one_letter_code
_entity_poly.pdbx_strand_id
1 'polypeptide(L)'
;EALKHYSSDIKVHFVSNIDGTHLAEVLKLINAETTLFLIASKTFTTAETITNANSAKSWFLSQVGGNTSHIAKHFAALSTNETEVAKFGIDTKNMFGFENWVGGRYSVWSAIGLSVALYIGYDNFEAFLKGAEAVDKHFTETPLEDNIPLLGGLLSVWYNNFFGAQTHLVAPFDQYLHRF
;
A
#
# COMPACT_ATOMS: atom_id res chain seq x y z
N GLU A 1 -7.98 -1.45 -7.53
CA GLU A 1 -9.16 -1.39 -8.43
C GLU A 1 -10.14 -0.26 -8.14
N ALA A 2 -10.43 0.15 -6.90
CA ALA A 2 -11.39 1.23 -6.59
C ALA A 2 -11.26 2.49 -7.48
N LEU A 3 -10.02 2.88 -7.80
CA LEU A 3 -9.72 4.06 -8.61
C LEU A 3 -9.21 3.70 -10.02
N LYS A 4 -9.51 2.49 -10.52
CA LYS A 4 -9.04 2.01 -11.84
C LYS A 4 -9.45 2.94 -12.99
N HIS A 5 -10.60 3.60 -12.89
CA HIS A 5 -11.03 4.55 -13.91
C HIS A 5 -10.02 5.70 -14.14
N TYR A 6 -9.21 6.02 -13.14
CA TYR A 6 -8.20 7.09 -13.18
C TYR A 6 -6.79 6.58 -13.48
N SER A 7 -6.62 5.30 -13.82
CA SER A 7 -5.30 4.70 -13.96
C SER A 7 -4.57 5.15 -15.22
N SER A 8 -3.25 5.26 -15.11
CA SER A 8 -2.32 5.33 -16.23
C SER A 8 -2.10 3.96 -16.90
N ASP A 9 -1.22 3.91 -17.91
CA ASP A 9 -0.82 2.67 -18.59
C ASP A 9 0.06 1.73 -17.73
N ILE A 10 0.43 2.15 -16.52
CA ILE A 10 1.22 1.34 -15.60
C ILE A 10 0.36 0.20 -15.05
N LYS A 11 0.84 -1.03 -15.23
CA LYS A 11 0.25 -2.22 -14.60
C LYS A 11 0.80 -2.38 -13.19
N VAL A 12 -0.09 -2.55 -12.22
CA VAL A 12 0.28 -2.75 -10.81
C VAL A 12 -0.11 -4.15 -10.36
N HIS A 13 0.81 -4.81 -9.67
CA HIS A 13 0.63 -6.12 -9.06
C HIS A 13 0.92 -6.02 -7.56
N PHE A 14 0.05 -6.60 -6.73
CA PHE A 14 0.24 -6.64 -5.28
C PHE A 14 0.61 -8.06 -4.86
N VAL A 15 1.78 -8.24 -4.27
CA VAL A 15 2.24 -9.51 -3.68
C VAL A 15 2.34 -9.32 -2.16
N SER A 16 1.74 -10.23 -1.39
CA SER A 16 1.65 -10.11 0.08
C SER A 16 1.81 -11.46 0.78
N ASN A 17 1.11 -12.49 0.30
CA ASN A 17 1.22 -13.84 0.85
C ASN A 17 2.67 -14.39 0.76
N ILE A 18 3.10 -15.11 1.79
CA ILE A 18 4.40 -15.81 1.82
C ILE A 18 4.38 -17.10 0.99
N ASP A 19 3.20 -17.65 0.70
CA ASP A 19 3.04 -18.71 -0.29
C ASP A 19 3.67 -18.26 -1.62
N GLY A 20 4.71 -18.98 -2.03
CA GLY A 20 5.51 -18.67 -3.22
C GLY A 20 4.70 -18.63 -4.51
N THR A 21 3.52 -19.24 -4.54
CA THR A 21 2.57 -19.16 -5.66
C THR A 21 2.24 -17.71 -6.01
N HIS A 22 2.05 -16.85 -5.01
CA HIS A 22 1.62 -15.48 -5.22
C HIS A 22 2.65 -14.67 -6.02
N LEU A 23 3.92 -14.75 -5.62
CA LEU A 23 5.01 -14.11 -6.37
C LEU A 23 5.23 -14.81 -7.71
N ALA A 24 5.26 -16.15 -7.74
CA ALA A 24 5.55 -16.90 -8.95
C ALA A 24 4.56 -16.63 -10.09
N GLU A 25 3.27 -16.50 -9.81
CA GLU A 25 2.27 -16.15 -10.83
C GLU A 25 2.46 -14.72 -11.36
N VAL A 26 2.83 -13.77 -10.51
CA VAL A 26 3.12 -12.39 -10.96
C VAL A 26 4.38 -12.35 -11.82
N LEU A 27 5.45 -13.08 -11.45
CA LEU A 27 6.71 -13.11 -12.20
C LEU A 27 6.56 -13.65 -13.63
N LYS A 28 5.52 -14.45 -13.92
CA LYS A 28 5.20 -14.92 -15.28
C LYS A 28 4.61 -13.84 -16.18
N LEU A 29 4.09 -12.75 -15.61
CA LEU A 29 3.35 -11.71 -16.32
C LEU A 29 4.18 -10.45 -16.61
N ILE A 30 5.39 -10.37 -16.04
CA ILE A 30 6.20 -9.14 -16.04
C ILE A 30 7.55 -9.36 -16.72
N ASN A 31 8.17 -8.27 -17.18
CA ASN A 31 9.50 -8.27 -17.78
C ASN A 31 10.47 -7.52 -16.86
N ALA A 32 11.63 -8.12 -16.55
CA ALA A 32 12.65 -7.53 -15.70
C ALA A 32 13.10 -6.14 -16.18
N GLU A 33 13.20 -5.92 -17.49
CA GLU A 33 13.64 -4.64 -18.08
C GLU A 33 12.65 -3.49 -17.89
N THR A 34 11.37 -3.80 -17.60
CA THR A 34 10.30 -2.80 -17.53
C THR A 34 9.52 -2.84 -16.21
N THR A 35 10.06 -3.51 -15.19
CA THR A 35 9.38 -3.68 -13.89
C THR A 35 10.08 -2.87 -12.80
N LEU A 36 9.30 -2.14 -12.01
CA LEU A 36 9.71 -1.53 -10.75
C LEU A 36 9.10 -2.31 -9.58
N PHE A 37 9.94 -2.75 -8.65
CA PHE A 37 9.53 -3.40 -7.41
C PHE A 37 9.51 -2.39 -6.25
N LEU A 38 8.38 -2.27 -5.57
CA LEU A 38 8.24 -1.46 -4.36
C LEU A 38 8.22 -2.38 -3.14
N ILE A 39 9.26 -2.30 -2.30
CA ILE A 39 9.36 -3.12 -1.09
C ILE A 39 8.76 -2.33 0.08
N ALA A 40 7.53 -2.67 0.45
CA ALA A 40 6.79 -2.00 1.52
C ALA A 40 6.91 -2.74 2.86
N SER A 41 7.81 -2.27 3.73
CA SER A 41 7.96 -2.79 5.09
C SER A 41 8.60 -1.73 5.97
N LYS A 42 7.90 -1.31 7.03
CA LYS A 42 8.40 -0.29 7.98
C LYS A 42 9.77 -0.66 8.55
N THR A 43 9.90 -1.89 9.04
CA THR A 43 11.13 -2.38 9.67
C THR A 43 12.12 -2.93 8.66
N PHE A 44 11.67 -3.22 7.43
CA PHE A 44 12.42 -3.94 6.41
C PHE A 44 12.90 -5.34 6.86
N THR A 45 12.20 -5.93 7.83
CA THR A 45 12.52 -7.24 8.40
C THR A 45 11.32 -8.18 8.48
N THR A 46 10.14 -7.75 7.98
CA THR A 46 8.94 -8.58 7.92
C THR A 46 9.21 -9.85 7.11
N ALA A 47 9.06 -11.02 7.72
CA ALA A 47 9.51 -12.28 7.15
C ALA A 47 8.88 -12.58 5.79
N GLU A 48 7.56 -12.37 5.67
CA GLU A 48 6.80 -12.57 4.44
C GLU A 48 7.28 -11.63 3.34
N THR A 49 7.36 -10.32 3.63
CA THR A 49 7.77 -9.30 2.67
C THR A 49 9.22 -9.49 2.21
N ILE A 50 10.15 -9.75 3.13
CA ILE A 50 11.58 -9.86 2.81
C ILE A 50 11.89 -11.18 2.10
N THR A 51 11.18 -12.26 2.43
CA THR A 51 11.25 -13.51 1.65
C THR A 51 10.84 -13.26 0.20
N ASN A 52 9.69 -12.60 -0.01
CA ASN A 52 9.23 -12.24 -1.35
C ASN A 52 10.20 -11.28 -2.07
N ALA A 53 10.71 -10.27 -1.37
CA ALA A 53 11.65 -9.30 -1.93
C ALA A 53 12.96 -9.97 -2.38
N ASN A 54 13.52 -10.88 -1.59
CA ASN A 54 14.72 -11.63 -1.94
C ASN A 54 14.49 -12.58 -3.11
N SER A 55 13.32 -13.25 -3.17
CA SER A 55 12.95 -14.07 -4.34
C SER A 55 12.80 -13.22 -5.60
N ALA A 56 12.15 -12.05 -5.53
CA ALA A 56 12.01 -11.12 -6.65
C ALA A 56 13.37 -10.59 -7.11
N LYS A 57 14.27 -10.22 -6.18
CA LYS A 57 15.65 -9.81 -6.47
C LYS A 57 16.44 -10.93 -7.15
N SER A 58 16.31 -12.16 -6.66
CA SER A 58 17.03 -13.32 -7.22
C SER A 58 16.55 -13.61 -8.65
N TRP A 59 15.23 -13.58 -8.87
CA TRP A 59 14.65 -13.67 -10.20
C TRP A 59 15.15 -12.54 -11.10
N PHE A 60 15.07 -11.28 -10.67
CA PHE A 60 15.50 -10.13 -11.45
C PHE A 60 16.97 -10.23 -11.88
N LEU A 61 17.87 -10.55 -10.94
CA LEU A 61 19.30 -10.71 -11.22
C LEU A 61 19.57 -11.87 -12.20
N SER A 62 18.78 -12.95 -12.14
CA SER A 62 18.90 -14.04 -13.11
C SER A 62 18.55 -13.60 -14.54
N GLN A 63 17.68 -12.59 -14.69
CA GLN A 63 17.28 -12.05 -16.00
C GLN A 63 18.30 -11.02 -16.55
N VAL A 64 19.00 -10.29 -15.68
CA VAL A 64 19.95 -9.22 -16.07
C VAL A 64 21.43 -9.62 -15.92
N GLY A 65 21.73 -10.92 -16.01
CA GLY A 65 23.11 -11.42 -16.01
C GLY A 65 23.85 -11.28 -14.68
N GLY A 66 23.14 -11.16 -13.56
CA GLY A 66 23.71 -11.09 -12.21
C GLY A 66 24.28 -9.74 -11.80
N ASN A 67 24.16 -8.69 -12.63
CA ASN A 67 24.72 -7.38 -12.32
C ASN A 67 23.88 -6.63 -11.26
N THR A 68 24.41 -6.56 -10.04
CA THR A 68 23.75 -5.94 -8.89
C THR A 68 23.57 -4.43 -9.01
N SER A 69 24.32 -3.74 -9.89
CA SER A 69 24.15 -2.30 -10.12
C SER A 69 22.78 -1.95 -10.72
N HIS A 70 22.08 -2.91 -11.32
CA HIS A 70 20.73 -2.70 -11.85
C HIS A 70 19.65 -2.65 -10.76
N ILE A 71 19.92 -3.13 -9.54
CA ILE A 71 18.94 -3.09 -8.43
C ILE A 71 18.46 -1.67 -8.17
N ALA A 72 19.38 -0.69 -8.16
CA ALA A 72 19.06 0.72 -7.92
C ALA A 72 18.09 1.33 -8.94
N LYS A 73 17.91 0.72 -10.13
CA LYS A 73 16.97 1.19 -11.16
C LYS A 73 15.59 0.52 -11.10
N HIS A 74 15.49 -0.63 -10.45
CA HIS A 74 14.31 -1.50 -10.48
C HIS A 74 13.72 -1.80 -9.10
N PHE A 75 14.35 -1.33 -8.02
CA PHE A 75 13.85 -1.53 -6.66
C PHE A 75 13.85 -0.20 -5.89
N ALA A 76 12.73 0.08 -5.22
CA ALA A 76 12.57 1.16 -4.27
C ALA A 76 11.98 0.63 -2.96
N ALA A 77 12.21 1.33 -1.86
CA ALA A 77 11.77 0.91 -0.52
C ALA A 77 10.81 1.91 0.09
N LEU A 78 9.75 1.42 0.75
CA LEU A 78 8.84 2.21 1.59
C LEU A 78 9.09 1.74 3.03
N SER A 79 10.03 2.39 3.70
CA SER A 79 10.67 1.89 4.93
C SER A 79 11.25 3.01 5.77
N THR A 80 11.48 2.74 7.06
CA THR A 80 12.21 3.62 7.97
C THR A 80 13.60 3.09 8.32
N ASN A 81 14.02 1.96 7.74
CA ASN A 81 15.25 1.25 8.08
C ASN A 81 16.29 1.34 6.94
N GLU A 82 17.01 2.47 6.91
CA GLU A 82 18.02 2.75 5.88
C GLU A 82 19.10 1.67 5.80
N THR A 83 19.54 1.15 6.96
CA THR A 83 20.58 0.12 7.05
C THR A 83 20.19 -1.16 6.31
N GLU A 84 18.98 -1.67 6.53
CA GLU A 84 18.52 -2.90 5.88
C GLU A 84 18.18 -2.69 4.39
N VAL A 85 17.69 -1.51 4.02
CA VAL A 85 17.46 -1.12 2.62
C VAL A 85 18.78 -1.08 1.85
N ALA A 86 19.81 -0.46 2.41
CA ALA A 86 21.13 -0.39 1.80
C ALA A 86 21.77 -1.79 1.70
N LYS A 87 21.65 -2.64 2.74
CA LYS A 87 22.11 -4.04 2.69
C LYS A 87 21.42 -4.86 1.61
N PHE A 88 20.15 -4.58 1.33
CA PHE A 88 19.42 -5.21 0.22
C PHE A 88 19.96 -4.76 -1.15
N GLY A 89 20.62 -3.60 -1.24
CA GLY A 89 21.21 -3.06 -2.46
C GLY A 89 20.36 -2.01 -3.16
N ILE A 90 19.30 -1.51 -2.51
CA ILE A 90 18.53 -0.36 -2.98
C ILE A 90 19.33 0.92 -2.65
N ASP A 91 19.41 1.85 -3.61
CA ASP A 91 19.93 3.20 -3.35
C ASP A 91 19.01 3.89 -2.34
N THR A 92 19.54 4.40 -1.23
CA THR A 92 18.74 5.04 -0.18
C THR A 92 18.06 6.32 -0.65
N LYS A 93 18.49 6.90 -1.79
CA LYS A 93 17.73 7.95 -2.50
C LYS A 93 16.37 7.47 -3.03
N ASN A 94 16.21 6.16 -3.23
CA ASN A 94 14.95 5.51 -3.61
C ASN A 94 14.25 4.88 -2.39
N MET A 95 14.62 5.30 -1.17
CA MET A 95 13.89 4.98 0.04
C MET A 95 12.95 6.12 0.40
N PHE A 96 11.66 5.82 0.48
CA PHE A 96 10.63 6.75 0.89
C PHE A 96 10.26 6.46 2.34
N GLY A 97 10.73 7.34 3.22
CA GLY A 97 10.49 7.27 4.67
C GLY A 97 9.08 7.68 5.06
N PHE A 98 8.67 7.24 6.25
CA PHE A 98 7.46 7.71 6.91
C PHE A 98 7.62 7.62 8.43
N GLU A 99 6.74 8.26 9.17
CA GLU A 99 6.94 8.46 10.60
C GLU A 99 6.48 7.28 11.48
N ASN A 100 7.04 7.23 12.70
CA ASN A 100 6.73 6.16 13.64
C ASN A 100 5.26 6.14 14.10
N TRP A 101 4.61 7.29 14.12
CA TRP A 101 3.19 7.44 14.47
C TRP A 101 2.24 6.97 13.36
N VAL A 102 2.74 6.70 12.14
CA VAL A 102 1.95 6.11 11.07
C VAL A 102 1.75 4.62 11.36
N GLY A 103 0.53 4.26 11.77
CA GLY A 103 0.11 2.88 11.97
C GLY A 103 -0.13 2.16 10.63
N GLY A 104 0.23 0.87 10.54
CA GLY A 104 0.18 0.12 9.27
C GLY A 104 -1.19 0.13 8.57
N ARG A 105 -2.28 -0.08 9.33
CA ARG A 105 -3.65 -0.05 8.79
C ARG A 105 -4.17 1.36 8.42
N TYR A 106 -3.41 2.40 8.72
CA TYR A 106 -3.70 3.79 8.38
C TYR A 106 -2.62 4.40 7.48
N SER A 107 -1.79 3.58 6.84
CA SER A 107 -0.57 4.04 6.18
C SER A 107 -0.74 4.39 4.70
N VAL A 108 -1.88 4.10 4.07
CA VAL A 108 -2.09 4.36 2.63
C VAL A 108 -1.87 5.83 2.23
N TRP A 109 -2.03 6.75 3.17
CA TRP A 109 -1.84 8.20 3.00
C TRP A 109 -0.37 8.64 3.05
N SER A 110 0.55 7.76 3.47
CA SER A 110 1.98 8.04 3.59
C SER A 110 2.76 7.58 2.33
N ALA A 111 4.08 7.44 2.45
CA ALA A 111 4.92 6.79 1.43
C ALA A 111 4.40 5.42 0.99
N ILE A 112 3.67 4.67 1.84
CA ILE A 112 3.03 3.39 1.47
C ILE A 112 2.06 3.56 0.28
N GLY A 113 1.45 4.74 0.14
CA GLY A 113 0.60 5.13 -0.98
C GLY A 113 1.32 5.34 -2.32
N LEU A 114 2.65 5.19 -2.40
CA LEU A 114 3.40 5.42 -3.64
C LEU A 114 2.88 4.57 -4.81
N SER A 115 2.48 3.32 -4.55
CA SER A 115 1.87 2.46 -5.57
C SER A 115 0.57 3.05 -6.13
N VAL A 116 -0.25 3.69 -5.28
CA VAL A 116 -1.47 4.39 -5.70
C VAL A 116 -1.10 5.60 -6.54
N ALA A 117 -0.17 6.44 -6.07
CA ALA A 117 0.27 7.64 -6.78
C ALA A 117 0.86 7.34 -8.17
N LEU A 118 1.65 6.28 -8.31
CA LEU A 118 2.15 5.82 -9.61
C LEU A 118 1.02 5.32 -10.50
N TYR A 119 0.03 4.64 -9.93
CA TYR A 119 -1.07 4.05 -10.70
C TYR A 119 -2.02 5.10 -11.27
N ILE A 120 -2.49 6.03 -10.44
CA ILE A 120 -3.50 7.03 -10.81
C ILE A 120 -2.93 8.41 -11.12
N GLY A 121 -1.62 8.60 -10.99
CA GLY A 121 -0.98 9.91 -11.08
C GLY A 121 -1.03 10.71 -9.78
N TYR A 122 -0.07 11.61 -9.60
CA TYR A 122 0.07 12.36 -8.34
C TYR A 122 -1.09 13.33 -8.09
N ASP A 123 -1.63 13.98 -9.12
CA ASP A 123 -2.75 14.92 -8.97
C ASP A 123 -4.01 14.22 -8.41
N ASN A 124 -4.31 13.01 -8.90
CA ASN A 124 -5.41 12.20 -8.38
C ASN A 124 -5.12 11.66 -6.97
N PHE A 125 -3.86 11.34 -6.66
CA PHE A 125 -3.46 10.99 -5.29
C PHE A 125 -3.60 12.17 -4.33
N GLU A 126 -3.22 13.38 -4.74
CA GLU A 126 -3.43 14.59 -3.95
C GLU A 126 -4.93 14.87 -3.73
N ALA A 127 -5.76 14.68 -4.76
CA ALA A 127 -7.21 14.78 -4.61
C ALA A 127 -7.77 13.73 -3.62
N PHE A 128 -7.23 12.51 -3.63
CA PHE A 128 -7.55 11.47 -2.66
C PHE A 128 -7.16 11.87 -1.23
N LEU A 129 -5.99 12.48 -1.03
CA LEU A 129 -5.56 13.02 0.27
C LEU A 129 -6.49 14.16 0.74
N LYS A 130 -6.84 15.09 -0.16
CA LYS A 130 -7.74 16.22 0.14
C LYS A 130 -9.15 15.75 0.52
N GLY A 131 -9.61 14.64 -0.08
CA GLY A 131 -10.86 13.99 0.31
C GLY A 131 -10.83 13.50 1.76
N ALA A 132 -9.72 12.88 2.19
CA ALA A 132 -9.53 12.46 3.59
C ALA A 132 -9.43 13.68 4.52
N GLU A 133 -8.68 14.71 4.16
CA GLU A 133 -8.56 15.95 4.94
C GLU A 133 -9.93 16.63 5.15
N ALA A 134 -10.81 16.60 4.14
CA ALA A 134 -12.17 17.12 4.27
C ALA A 134 -13.00 16.34 5.31
N VAL A 135 -12.84 15.02 5.37
CA VAL A 135 -13.48 14.19 6.40
C VAL A 135 -12.87 14.44 7.77
N ASP A 136 -11.55 14.65 7.86
CA ASP A 136 -10.89 14.99 9.12
C ASP A 136 -11.43 16.31 9.68
N LYS A 137 -11.54 17.36 8.85
CA LYS A 137 -12.13 18.66 9.23
C LYS A 137 -13.57 18.50 9.70
N HIS A 138 -14.39 17.77 8.95
CA HIS A 138 -15.77 17.47 9.36
C HIS A 138 -15.82 16.74 10.71
N PHE A 139 -14.93 15.76 10.93
CA PHE A 139 -14.88 15.03 12.18
C PHE A 139 -14.50 15.92 13.38
N THR A 140 -13.60 16.89 13.20
CA THR A 140 -13.11 17.73 14.30
C THR A 140 -13.92 18.99 14.56
N GLU A 141 -14.64 19.50 13.55
CA GLU A 141 -15.28 20.83 13.60
C GLU A 141 -16.82 20.78 13.65
N THR A 142 -17.45 19.68 13.23
CA THR A 142 -18.91 19.57 13.17
C THR A 142 -19.52 19.23 14.54
N PRO A 143 -20.62 19.89 14.97
CA PRO A 143 -21.38 19.52 16.17
C PRO A 143 -21.71 18.03 16.22
N LEU A 144 -21.73 17.44 17.41
CA LEU A 144 -21.78 15.98 17.59
C LEU A 144 -23.03 15.37 16.95
N GLU A 145 -24.15 16.06 17.03
CA GLU A 145 -25.46 15.69 16.46
C GLU A 145 -25.47 15.61 14.93
N ASP A 146 -24.54 16.28 14.25
CA ASP A 146 -24.40 16.31 12.79
C ASP A 146 -23.11 15.60 12.32
N ASN A 147 -22.32 15.04 13.23
CA ASN A 147 -21.01 14.46 12.97
C ASN A 147 -21.12 13.01 12.46
N ILE A 148 -21.15 12.85 11.12
CA ILE A 148 -21.29 11.55 10.42
C ILE A 148 -20.41 10.43 11.00
N PRO A 149 -19.05 10.54 11.14
CA PRO A 149 -18.25 9.47 11.72
C PRO A 149 -18.62 9.14 13.17
N LEU A 150 -18.93 10.16 13.98
CA LEU A 150 -19.32 9.96 15.38
C LEU A 150 -20.64 9.22 15.50
N LEU A 151 -21.66 9.63 14.74
CA LEU A 151 -22.96 8.97 14.73
C LEU A 151 -22.85 7.51 14.27
N GLY A 152 -22.04 7.24 13.24
CA GLY A 152 -21.73 5.88 12.79
C GLY A 152 -21.04 5.03 13.87
N GLY A 153 -20.11 5.63 14.62
CA GLY A 153 -19.47 5.00 15.78
C GLY A 153 -20.46 4.68 16.90
N LEU A 154 -21.36 5.62 17.24
CA LEU A 154 -22.39 5.41 18.26
C LEU A 154 -23.37 4.31 17.88
N LEU A 155 -23.80 4.25 16.61
CA LEU A 155 -24.65 3.16 16.13
C LEU A 155 -23.94 1.81 16.24
N SER A 156 -22.64 1.76 15.95
CA SER A 156 -21.83 0.54 16.11
C SER A 156 -21.79 0.07 17.56
N VAL A 157 -21.58 0.98 18.52
CA VAL A 157 -21.65 0.68 19.96
C VAL A 157 -23.05 0.23 20.36
N TRP A 158 -24.09 0.89 19.86
CA TRP A 158 -25.48 0.55 20.16
C TRP A 158 -25.81 -0.90 19.79
N TYR A 159 -25.54 -1.28 18.54
CA TYR A 159 -25.84 -2.64 18.07
C TYR A 159 -24.91 -3.69 18.68
N ASN A 160 -23.63 -3.37 18.86
CA ASN A 160 -22.69 -4.34 19.43
C ASN A 160 -22.94 -4.58 20.93
N ASN A 161 -23.04 -3.53 21.74
CA ASN A 161 -23.06 -3.65 23.19
C ASN A 161 -24.45 -3.90 23.79
N PHE A 162 -25.51 -3.40 23.15
CA PHE A 162 -26.88 -3.53 23.68
C PHE A 162 -27.69 -4.62 22.97
N PHE A 163 -27.52 -4.76 21.65
CA PHE A 163 -28.21 -5.82 20.87
C PHE A 163 -27.37 -7.09 20.70
N GLY A 164 -26.08 -7.06 21.07
CA GLY A 164 -25.18 -8.21 20.96
C GLY A 164 -24.82 -8.58 19.53
N ALA A 165 -24.97 -7.66 18.55
CA ALA A 165 -24.59 -7.91 17.17
C ALA A 165 -23.06 -8.06 17.05
N GLN A 166 -22.60 -9.21 16.57
CA GLN A 166 -21.18 -9.55 16.48
C GLN A 166 -20.53 -9.18 15.15
N THR A 167 -21.31 -8.78 14.15
CA THR A 167 -20.84 -8.51 12.79
C THR A 167 -21.43 -7.22 12.24
N HIS A 168 -20.72 -6.60 11.30
CA HIS A 168 -21.15 -5.42 10.57
C HIS A 168 -20.88 -5.66 9.08
N LEU A 169 -21.92 -5.62 8.24
CA LEU A 169 -21.79 -5.84 6.80
C LEU A 169 -21.56 -4.51 6.08
N VAL A 170 -20.44 -4.41 5.38
CA VAL A 170 -20.19 -3.35 4.40
C VAL A 170 -20.42 -3.94 3.01
N ALA A 171 -21.45 -3.47 2.31
CA ALA A 171 -21.87 -4.00 1.01
C ALA A 171 -21.92 -2.86 -0.03
N PRO A 172 -20.77 -2.45 -0.59
CA PRO A 172 -20.75 -1.45 -1.64
C PRO A 172 -21.39 -2.01 -2.91
N PHE A 173 -22.33 -1.25 -3.50
CA PHE A 173 -22.97 -1.59 -4.78
C PHE A 173 -22.13 -1.06 -5.96
N ASP A 174 -20.85 -1.39 -5.95
CA ASP A 174 -19.88 -0.98 -6.97
C ASP A 174 -18.79 -2.05 -7.12
N GLN A 175 -18.53 -2.47 -8.36
CA GLN A 175 -17.59 -3.55 -8.65
C GLN A 175 -16.13 -3.16 -8.41
N TYR A 176 -15.75 -1.89 -8.59
CA TYR A 176 -14.39 -1.43 -8.31
C TYR A 176 -14.09 -1.44 -6.81
N LEU A 177 -15.11 -1.35 -5.96
CA LEU A 177 -15.03 -1.44 -4.50
C LEU A 177 -15.03 -2.87 -3.93
N HIS A 178 -14.76 -3.91 -4.74
CA HIS A 178 -14.74 -5.30 -4.27
C HIS A 178 -13.67 -5.64 -3.20
N ARG A 179 -12.79 -4.69 -2.85
CA ARG A 179 -11.76 -4.78 -1.78
C ARG A 179 -11.79 -3.58 -0.83
N PHE A 180 -12.94 -2.91 -0.71
CA PHE A 180 -13.13 -1.81 0.23
C PHE A 180 -12.87 -2.25 1.68
#